data_AF-A0A9Q3KM39-F1
#
_entry.id   AF-A0A9Q3KM39-F1
#
_cell.length_a   1.000
_cell.length_b   1.000
_cell.length_c   1.000
_cell.angle_alpha   90.00
_cell.angle_beta   90.00
_cell.angle_gamma   90.00
#
_symmetry.space_group_name_H-M   'P 1'
#
loop_
_entity.id
_entity.type
_entity.pdbx_description
1 polymer ?
#
loop_
_entity_poly.entity_id
_entity_poly.type
_entity_poly.pdbx_seq_one_letter_code
_entity_poly.pdbx_strand_id
1 'polypeptide(L)'
;MQSFLAFASYYRNHTKNFAHITSSLYKLCSKDVVFEITKETKDAYDRIKHELTNASVLILPDFELKFKLYIDAACSQGLGAALHQRQIVDGEPTQGVLCYISTQLKDSEARYGATKTECLCLFWALEKHHYYLEGAVFEVYTDCTDLKSLLNMKTTNRHMLRLQIAIQQYRGKMTIIYKEGKSHTNADGLSRWPLDNVKSNPA
;
A
#
# COMPACT_ATOMS: atom_id res chain seq x y z
N MET A 1 21.80 8.05 -10.80
CA MET A 1 20.53 7.92 -10.06
C MET A 1 19.59 6.90 -10.71
N GLN A 2 19.31 7.00 -12.02
CA GLN A 2 18.42 6.05 -12.72
C GLN A 2 18.84 4.57 -12.59
N SER A 3 20.13 4.24 -12.70
CA SER A 3 20.62 2.87 -12.49
C SER A 3 20.39 2.34 -11.06
N PHE A 4 20.50 3.22 -10.06
CA PHE A 4 20.20 2.86 -8.66
C PHE A 4 18.70 2.60 -8.47
N LEU A 5 17.85 3.45 -9.04
CA LEU A 5 16.39 3.24 -9.00
C LEU A 5 15.98 1.97 -9.72
N ALA A 6 16.62 1.64 -10.85
CA ALA A 6 16.39 0.38 -11.54
C ALA A 6 16.76 -0.82 -10.65
N PHE A 7 17.93 -0.80 -10.01
CA PHE A 7 18.33 -1.83 -9.05
C PHE A 7 17.37 -1.93 -7.86
N ALA A 8 17.04 -0.81 -7.22
CA ALA A 8 16.12 -0.77 -6.09
C ALA A 8 14.70 -1.25 -6.49
N SER A 9 14.27 -0.97 -7.72
CA SER A 9 12.96 -1.39 -8.23
C SER A 9 12.84 -2.91 -8.36
N TYR A 10 13.94 -3.62 -8.53
CA TYR A 10 13.95 -5.09 -8.54
C TYR A 10 13.47 -5.65 -7.19
N TYR A 11 13.89 -5.02 -6.09
CA TYR A 11 13.54 -5.43 -4.73
C TYR A 11 12.31 -4.70 -4.17
N ARG A 12 11.54 -3.99 -5.01
CA ARG A 12 10.36 -3.22 -4.58
C ARG A 12 9.35 -4.04 -3.75
N ASN A 13 9.28 -5.35 -3.98
CA ASN A 13 8.35 -6.24 -3.29
C ASN A 13 8.76 -6.53 -1.83
N HIS A 14 10.01 -6.24 -1.47
CA HIS A 14 10.55 -6.39 -0.12
C HIS A 14 10.44 -5.10 0.69
N THR A 15 10.12 -3.98 0.05
CA THR A 15 10.11 -2.66 0.70
C THR A 15 8.69 -2.11 0.79
N LYS A 16 8.21 -1.92 2.02
CA LYS A 16 6.92 -1.27 2.26
C LYS A 16 6.96 0.18 1.75
N ASN A 17 5.91 0.62 1.07
CA ASN A 17 5.74 1.99 0.58
C ASN A 17 6.87 2.50 -0.35
N PHE A 18 7.50 1.59 -1.11
CA PHE A 18 8.58 1.91 -2.05
C PHE A 18 8.26 3.10 -2.98
N ALA A 19 7.06 3.16 -3.55
CA ALA A 19 6.65 4.23 -4.49
C ALA A 19 6.57 5.61 -3.83
N HIS A 20 6.23 5.66 -2.54
CA HIS A 20 6.24 6.89 -1.77
C HIS A 20 7.67 7.36 -1.49
N ILE A 21 8.54 6.45 -1.02
CA ILE A 21 9.94 6.78 -0.69
C ILE A 21 10.70 7.23 -1.94
N THR A 22 10.54 6.52 -3.06
CA THR A 22 11.23 6.85 -4.32
C THR A 22 10.63 8.03 -5.08
N SER A 23 9.53 8.62 -4.61
CA SER A 23 8.82 9.68 -5.34
C SER A 23 9.70 10.90 -5.64
N SER A 24 10.45 11.37 -4.65
CA SER A 24 11.40 12.49 -4.78
C SER A 24 12.56 12.14 -5.71
N LEU A 25 13.03 10.88 -5.66
CA LEU A 25 14.11 10.38 -6.52
C LEU A 25 13.70 10.26 -8.00
N TYR A 26 12.46 9.85 -8.27
CA TYR A 26 11.92 9.83 -9.63
C TYR A 26 11.74 11.24 -10.18
N LYS A 27 11.27 12.19 -9.36
CA LYS A 27 11.18 13.62 -9.75
C LYS A 27 12.54 14.19 -10.14
N LEU A 28 13.59 13.84 -9.40
CA LEU A 28 14.98 14.24 -9.70
C LEU A 28 15.49 13.70 -11.05
N CYS A 29 14.89 12.62 -11.57
CA CYS A 29 15.28 12.01 -12.85
C CYS A 29 14.45 12.51 -14.04
N SER A 30 13.54 13.47 -13.84
CA SER A 30 12.70 14.06 -14.89
C SER A 30 13.48 15.00 -15.80
N LYS A 31 13.09 15.08 -17.08
CA LYS A 31 13.82 15.85 -18.11
C LYS A 31 13.88 17.36 -17.83
N ASP A 32 12.87 17.89 -17.15
CA ASP A 32 12.69 19.34 -16.92
C ASP A 32 13.07 19.77 -15.50
N VAL A 33 13.77 18.92 -14.74
CA VAL A 33 14.15 19.19 -13.35
C VAL A 33 15.66 19.30 -13.21
N VAL A 34 16.13 20.35 -12.54
CA VAL A 34 17.55 20.52 -12.22
C VAL A 34 17.96 19.43 -11.24
N PHE A 35 19.06 18.75 -11.54
CA PHE A 35 19.61 17.72 -10.66
C PHE A 35 20.22 18.38 -9.41
N GLU A 36 19.43 18.53 -8.36
CA GLU A 36 19.86 19.04 -7.06
C GLU A 36 19.54 18.05 -5.95
N ILE A 37 20.55 17.70 -5.15
CA ILE A 37 20.36 16.81 -3.99
C ILE A 37 19.88 17.65 -2.82
N THR A 38 18.57 17.73 -2.66
CA THR A 38 17.93 18.31 -1.48
C THR A 38 17.97 17.34 -0.30
N LYS A 39 17.74 17.85 0.92
CA LYS A 39 17.61 17.01 2.12
C LYS A 39 16.59 15.88 1.93
N GLU A 40 15.44 16.19 1.33
CA GLU A 40 14.38 15.22 1.04
C GLU A 40 14.85 14.08 0.11
N THR A 41 15.56 14.41 -0.97
CA THR A 41 16.08 13.38 -1.89
C THR A 41 17.19 12.53 -1.25
N LYS A 42 18.01 13.13 -0.38
CA LYS A 42 19.04 12.41 0.36
C LYS A 42 18.43 11.45 1.38
N ASP A 43 17.46 11.92 2.17
CA ASP A 43 16.76 11.09 3.15
C ASP A 43 16.03 9.92 2.47
N ALA A 44 15.40 10.15 1.31
CA ALA A 44 14.79 9.10 0.51
C ALA A 44 15.80 8.06 0.01
N TYR A 45 16.97 8.51 -0.45
CA TYR A 45 18.04 7.64 -0.93
C TYR A 45 18.62 6.77 0.20
N ASP A 46 18.90 7.37 1.35
CA ASP A 46 19.44 6.66 2.52
C ASP A 46 18.41 5.70 3.11
N ARG A 47 17.12 6.06 3.08
CA ARG A 47 16.03 5.16 3.47
C ARG A 47 15.93 3.94 2.57
N ILE A 48 15.99 4.10 1.25
CA ILE A 48 15.99 2.95 0.32
C ILE A 48 17.18 2.04 0.59
N LYS A 49 18.38 2.59 0.81
CA LYS A 49 19.55 1.79 1.16
C LYS A 49 19.34 0.98 2.45
N HIS A 50 18.77 1.61 3.47
CA HIS A 50 18.47 0.94 4.72
C HIS A 50 17.45 -0.20 4.54
N GLU A 51 16.38 0.03 3.79
CA GLU A 51 15.36 -0.97 3.50
C GLU A 51 15.90 -2.12 2.64
N LEU A 52 16.81 -1.86 1.69
CA LEU A 52 17.43 -2.91 0.87
C LEU A 52 18.41 -3.76 1.67
N THR A 53 19.06 -3.19 2.69
CA THR A 53 20.03 -3.91 3.54
C THR A 53 19.36 -4.67 4.68
N ASN A 54 18.21 -4.18 5.16
CA ASN A 54 17.40 -4.80 6.22
C ASN A 54 16.09 -5.41 5.68
N ALA A 55 16.08 -5.76 4.39
CA ALA A 55 14.87 -6.20 3.70
C ALA A 55 14.16 -7.32 4.47
N SER A 56 12.85 -7.19 4.63
CA SER A 56 12.04 -8.20 5.28
C SER A 56 12.18 -9.52 4.54
N VAL A 57 12.38 -10.61 5.28
CA VAL A 57 12.36 -11.96 4.71
C VAL A 57 10.94 -12.21 4.20
N LEU A 58 10.80 -12.30 2.88
CA LEU A 58 9.54 -12.72 2.27
C LEU A 58 9.40 -14.23 2.45
N ILE A 59 8.20 -14.67 2.81
CA ILE A 59 7.88 -16.10 2.94
C ILE A 59 7.38 -16.66 1.61
N LEU A 60 7.58 -17.96 1.40
CA LEU A 60 7.03 -18.67 0.25
C LEU A 60 5.51 -18.83 0.43
N PRO A 61 4.71 -18.68 -0.64
CA PRO A 61 3.26 -18.88 -0.57
C PRO A 61 2.90 -20.35 -0.33
N ASP A 62 1.93 -20.58 0.54
CA ASP A 62 1.25 -21.87 0.71
C ASP A 62 -0.20 -21.75 0.22
N PHE A 63 -0.54 -22.36 -0.90
CA PHE A 63 -1.87 -22.20 -1.51
C PHE A 63 -3.00 -22.91 -0.74
N GLU A 64 -2.68 -23.76 0.23
CA GLU A 64 -3.68 -24.40 1.09
C GLU A 64 -4.16 -23.47 2.22
N LEU A 65 -3.37 -22.43 2.53
CA LEU A 65 -3.64 -21.48 3.59
C LEU A 65 -4.29 -20.20 3.07
N LYS A 66 -5.14 -19.59 3.89
CA LYS A 66 -5.82 -18.33 3.55
C LYS A 66 -4.83 -17.18 3.43
N PHE A 67 -4.97 -16.41 2.36
CA PHE A 67 -4.22 -15.16 2.19
C PHE A 67 -4.89 -13.99 2.93
N LYS A 68 -4.07 -13.03 3.35
CA LYS A 68 -4.50 -11.77 3.96
C LYS A 68 -3.93 -10.61 3.16
N LEU A 69 -4.79 -9.90 2.43
CA LEU A 69 -4.43 -8.72 1.67
C LEU A 69 -4.74 -7.48 2.50
N TYR A 70 -3.73 -6.70 2.84
CA TYR A 70 -3.90 -5.37 3.45
C TYR A 70 -3.81 -4.34 2.34
N ILE A 71 -4.79 -3.44 2.27
CA ILE A 71 -4.78 -2.31 1.34
C ILE A 71 -4.74 -1.01 2.13
N ASP A 72 -4.04 -0.03 1.57
CA ASP A 72 -3.89 1.31 2.14
C ASP A 72 -3.83 2.32 0.99
N ALA A 73 -4.85 3.15 0.85
CA ALA A 73 -4.91 4.21 -0.14
C ALA A 73 -4.73 5.57 0.53
N ALA A 74 -3.49 6.05 0.57
CA ALA A 74 -3.20 7.41 1.00
C ALA A 74 -3.77 8.41 -0.01
N CYS A 75 -4.82 9.13 0.39
CA CYS A 75 -5.47 10.15 -0.41
C CYS A 75 -4.43 11.09 -1.02
N SER A 76 -4.48 11.27 -2.34
CA SER A 76 -3.57 12.12 -3.16
C SER A 76 -2.09 11.72 -3.26
N GLN A 77 -1.63 10.66 -2.59
CA GLN A 77 -0.21 10.27 -2.59
C GLN A 77 0.08 8.98 -3.37
N GLY A 78 -0.72 7.92 -3.16
CA GLY A 78 -0.42 6.63 -3.77
C GLY A 78 -1.31 5.49 -3.27
N LEU A 79 -1.15 4.34 -3.91
CA LEU A 79 -1.81 3.09 -3.55
C LEU A 79 -0.76 2.14 -2.97
N GLY A 80 -1.08 1.49 -1.87
CA GLY A 80 -0.26 0.49 -1.22
C GLY A 80 -1.06 -0.79 -0.95
N ALA A 81 -0.41 -1.94 -1.10
CA ALA A 81 -0.94 -3.18 -0.58
C ALA A 81 0.16 -4.11 -0.08
N ALA A 82 -0.17 -4.94 0.89
CA ALA A 82 0.72 -5.97 1.41
C ALA A 82 -0.04 -7.30 1.44
N LEU A 83 0.53 -8.31 0.79
CA LEU A 83 0.03 -9.67 0.86
C LEU A 83 0.76 -10.40 1.99
N HIS A 84 -0.02 -10.95 2.91
CA HIS A 84 0.45 -11.71 4.06
C HIS A 84 -0.17 -13.09 4.08
N GLN A 85 0.48 -13.99 4.79
CA GLN A 85 -0.05 -15.30 5.11
C GLN A 85 0.37 -15.69 6.51
N ARG A 86 -0.53 -16.37 7.22
CA ARG A 86 -0.17 -16.96 8.51
C ARG A 86 0.49 -18.31 8.22
N GLN A 87 1.73 -18.47 8.64
CA GLN A 87 2.50 -19.69 8.47
C GLN A 87 3.17 -20.07 9.79
N ILE A 88 3.63 -21.32 9.86
CA ILE A 88 4.46 -21.77 10.97
C ILE A 88 5.90 -21.72 10.48
N VAL A 89 6.69 -20.82 11.05
CA VAL A 89 8.13 -20.70 10.78
C VAL A 89 8.85 -21.11 12.05
N ASP A 90 9.76 -22.08 11.95
CA ASP A 90 10.51 -22.62 13.10
C ASP A 90 9.64 -23.08 14.29
N GLY A 91 8.42 -23.56 14.00
CA GLY A 91 7.47 -24.05 15.01
C GLY A 91 6.57 -22.97 15.62
N GLU A 92 6.76 -21.70 15.29
CA GLU A 92 5.92 -20.61 15.77
C GLU A 92 4.96 -20.06 14.70
N PRO A 93 3.70 -19.75 15.06
CA PRO A 93 2.75 -19.15 14.13
C PRO A 93 3.11 -17.68 13.87
N THR A 94 3.75 -17.41 12.74
CA THR A 94 4.13 -16.06 12.31
C THR A 94 3.21 -15.56 11.21
N GLN A 95 2.92 -14.26 11.20
CA GLN A 95 2.32 -13.60 10.04
C GLN A 95 3.42 -13.16 9.10
N GLY A 96 3.78 -14.02 8.14
CA GLY A 96 4.79 -13.70 7.14
C GLY A 96 4.23 -12.79 6.05
N VAL A 97 5.11 -11.98 5.47
CA VAL A 97 4.82 -11.13 4.32
C VAL A 97 5.23 -11.88 3.07
N LEU A 98 4.35 -11.96 2.08
CA LEU A 98 4.66 -12.53 0.76
C LEU A 98 5.20 -11.48 -0.18
N CYS A 99 4.55 -10.32 -0.22
CA CYS A 99 5.01 -9.19 -1.02
C CYS A 99 4.34 -7.89 -0.61
N TYR A 100 5.09 -6.80 -0.77
CA TYR A 100 4.59 -5.44 -0.78
C TYR A 100 4.41 -4.97 -2.23
N ILE A 101 3.35 -4.22 -2.49
CA ILE A 101 3.22 -3.47 -3.73
C ILE A 101 2.86 -2.04 -3.39
N SER A 102 3.43 -1.11 -4.15
CA SER A 102 3.02 0.29 -4.09
C SER A 102 3.12 0.93 -5.47
N THR A 103 2.27 1.91 -5.71
CA THR A 103 2.30 2.74 -6.93
C THR A 103 1.87 4.16 -6.60
N GLN A 104 2.34 5.11 -7.40
CA GLN A 104 1.82 6.47 -7.37
C GLN A 104 0.49 6.53 -8.12
N LEU A 105 -0.39 7.43 -7.68
CA LEU A 105 -1.64 7.74 -8.37
C LEU A 105 -1.34 8.57 -9.62
N LYS A 106 -2.13 8.38 -10.67
CA LYS A 106 -2.14 9.31 -11.81
C LYS A 106 -2.84 10.62 -11.41
N ASP A 107 -2.53 11.72 -12.10
CA ASP A 107 -3.16 13.03 -11.84
C ASP A 107 -4.69 12.99 -11.86
N SER A 108 -5.28 12.17 -12.73
CA SER A 108 -6.72 11.96 -12.80
C SER A 108 -7.29 11.22 -11.59
N GLU A 109 -6.53 10.30 -11.03
CA GLU A 109 -6.90 9.45 -9.90
C GLU A 109 -6.67 10.17 -8.57
N ALA A 110 -5.68 11.06 -8.50
CA ALA A 110 -5.42 11.92 -7.35
C ALA A 110 -6.60 12.85 -6.99
N ARG A 111 -7.49 13.13 -7.95
CA ARG A 111 -8.72 13.92 -7.75
C ARG A 111 -9.92 13.10 -7.27
N TYR A 112 -9.76 11.80 -7.05
CA TYR A 112 -10.84 10.96 -6.56
C TYR A 112 -11.07 11.17 -5.07
N GLY A 113 -12.34 11.10 -4.64
CA GLY A 113 -12.68 11.09 -3.22
C GLY A 113 -12.21 9.78 -2.56
N ALA A 114 -12.03 9.81 -1.23
CA ALA A 114 -11.44 8.73 -0.44
C ALA A 114 -12.02 7.33 -0.76
N THR A 115 -13.34 7.17 -0.72
CA THR A 115 -14.02 5.89 -1.02
C THR A 115 -13.71 5.36 -2.42
N LYS A 116 -13.59 6.25 -3.41
CA LYS A 116 -13.28 5.85 -4.79
C LYS A 116 -11.81 5.47 -4.93
N THR A 117 -10.91 6.16 -4.25
CA THR A 117 -9.47 5.86 -4.22
C THR A 117 -9.21 4.52 -3.53
N GLU A 118 -9.89 4.25 -2.43
CA GLU A 118 -9.84 2.95 -1.73
C GLU A 118 -10.37 1.80 -2.61
N CYS A 119 -11.48 2.00 -3.32
CA CYS A 119 -11.98 1.02 -4.30
C CYS A 119 -11.00 0.78 -5.46
N LEU A 120 -10.35 1.84 -5.94
CA LEU A 120 -9.28 1.73 -6.93
C LEU A 120 -8.10 0.94 -6.37
N CYS A 121 -7.72 1.19 -5.12
CA CYS A 121 -6.65 0.46 -4.42
C CYS A 121 -6.94 -1.03 -4.35
N LEU A 122 -8.16 -1.40 -3.95
CA LEU A 122 -8.61 -2.79 -3.92
C LEU A 122 -8.50 -3.45 -5.30
N PHE A 123 -9.10 -2.83 -6.32
CA PHE A 123 -9.06 -3.34 -7.69
C PHE A 123 -7.63 -3.55 -8.18
N TRP A 124 -6.78 -2.53 -8.03
CA TRP A 124 -5.38 -2.58 -8.43
C TRP A 124 -4.61 -3.67 -7.68
N ALA A 125 -4.83 -3.81 -6.37
CA ALA A 125 -4.18 -4.83 -5.57
C ALA A 125 -4.60 -6.24 -5.97
N LEU A 126 -5.88 -6.46 -6.31
CA LEU A 126 -6.39 -7.73 -6.81
C LEU A 126 -5.82 -8.09 -8.19
N GLU A 127 -5.72 -7.11 -9.09
CA GLU A 127 -5.12 -7.31 -10.41
C GLU A 127 -3.64 -7.67 -10.29
N LYS A 128 -2.90 -6.98 -9.39
CA LYS A 128 -1.47 -7.23 -9.17
C LYS A 128 -1.16 -8.53 -8.44
N HIS A 129 -2.08 -9.09 -7.67
CA HIS A 129 -1.91 -10.37 -6.98
C HIS A 129 -2.78 -11.49 -7.58
N HIS A 130 -3.28 -11.31 -8.80
CA HIS A 130 -4.19 -12.26 -9.43
C HIS A 130 -3.64 -13.70 -9.41
N TYR A 131 -2.34 -13.87 -9.70
CA TYR A 131 -1.66 -15.16 -9.68
C TYR A 131 -1.58 -15.84 -8.30
N TYR A 132 -1.77 -15.10 -7.19
CA TYR A 132 -1.87 -15.67 -5.84
C TYR A 132 -3.32 -15.88 -5.40
N LEU A 133 -4.20 -14.95 -5.77
CA LEU A 133 -5.56 -14.86 -5.23
C LEU A 133 -6.60 -15.59 -6.08
N GLU A 134 -6.29 -15.88 -7.35
CA GLU A 134 -7.16 -16.68 -8.20
C GLU A 134 -7.33 -18.08 -7.61
N GLY A 135 -8.58 -18.53 -7.48
CA GLY A 135 -8.89 -19.82 -6.89
C GLY A 135 -8.89 -19.85 -5.36
N ALA A 136 -8.08 -19.03 -4.68
CA ALA A 136 -7.89 -19.04 -3.23
C ALA A 136 -8.99 -18.33 -2.43
N VAL A 137 -9.10 -18.67 -1.14
CA VAL A 137 -9.95 -17.96 -0.17
C VAL A 137 -9.07 -16.97 0.59
N PHE A 138 -9.49 -15.70 0.66
CA PHE A 138 -8.68 -14.65 1.25
C PHE A 138 -9.49 -13.55 1.93
N GLU A 139 -8.81 -12.82 2.79
CA GLU A 139 -9.35 -11.71 3.57
C GLU A 139 -8.70 -10.41 3.11
N VAL A 140 -9.50 -9.38 2.87
CA VAL A 140 -9.05 -8.03 2.56
C VAL A 140 -9.24 -7.16 3.78
N TYR A 141 -8.18 -6.50 4.22
CA TYR A 141 -8.18 -5.56 5.34
C TYR A 141 -8.05 -4.13 4.80
N THR A 142 -9.00 -3.27 5.15
CA THR A 142 -9.07 -1.87 4.75
C THR A 142 -9.55 -1.00 5.92
N ASP A 143 -9.18 0.27 5.91
CA ASP A 143 -9.67 1.31 6.83
C ASP A 143 -10.92 2.04 6.30
N CYS A 144 -11.50 1.58 5.19
CA CYS A 144 -12.71 2.15 4.61
C CYS A 144 -13.94 1.27 4.90
N THR A 145 -14.89 1.79 5.67
CA THR A 145 -16.15 1.07 5.97
C THR A 145 -17.01 0.84 4.74
N ASP A 146 -16.98 1.77 3.78
CA ASP A 146 -17.80 1.72 2.57
C ASP A 146 -17.44 0.55 1.65
N LEU A 147 -16.20 0.06 1.73
CA LEU A 147 -15.76 -1.09 0.94
C LEU A 147 -16.48 -2.39 1.32
N LYS A 148 -17.00 -2.51 2.55
CA LYS A 148 -17.79 -3.69 2.95
C LYS A 148 -19.06 -3.85 2.13
N SER A 149 -19.72 -2.75 1.79
CA SER A 149 -20.93 -2.75 0.99
C SER A 149 -20.67 -2.65 -0.51
N LEU A 150 -19.40 -2.55 -0.94
CA LEU A 150 -19.01 -2.30 -2.33
C LEU A 150 -19.70 -3.25 -3.33
N LEU A 151 -19.75 -4.55 -3.04
CA LEU A 151 -20.33 -5.55 -3.94
C LEU A 151 -21.86 -5.49 -4.04
N ASN A 152 -22.52 -4.90 -3.05
CA ASN A 152 -23.99 -4.79 -2.98
C ASN A 152 -24.49 -3.36 -3.26
N MET A 153 -23.59 -2.38 -3.33
CA MET A 153 -23.93 -0.98 -3.51
C MET A 153 -24.35 -0.71 -4.96
N LYS A 154 -25.55 -0.16 -5.14
CA LYS A 154 -26.00 0.39 -6.42
C LYS A 154 -25.29 1.73 -6.66
N THR A 155 -24.48 1.80 -7.71
CA THR A 155 -23.78 3.03 -8.10
C THR A 155 -24.25 3.49 -9.49
N THR A 156 -24.52 4.79 -9.62
CA THR A 156 -24.78 5.43 -10.93
C THR A 156 -23.47 5.82 -11.62
N ASN A 157 -22.33 5.72 -10.93
CA ASN A 157 -21.02 6.08 -11.46
C ASN A 157 -20.44 4.94 -12.32
N ARG A 158 -20.31 5.19 -13.64
CA ARG A 158 -19.78 4.21 -14.60
C ARG A 158 -18.39 3.67 -14.24
N HIS A 159 -17.52 4.47 -13.63
CA HIS A 159 -16.20 4.00 -13.22
C HIS A 159 -16.29 3.01 -12.06
N MET A 160 -17.08 3.32 -11.03
CA MET A 160 -17.27 2.41 -9.91
C MET A 160 -17.94 1.12 -10.34
N LEU A 161 -18.89 1.18 -11.28
CA LEU A 161 -19.54 0.00 -11.85
C LEU A 161 -18.53 -0.93 -12.55
N ARG A 162 -17.59 -0.37 -13.32
CA ARG A 162 -16.51 -1.16 -13.96
C ARG A 162 -15.62 -1.86 -12.93
N LEU A 163 -15.22 -1.16 -11.88
CA LEU A 163 -14.43 -1.74 -10.79
C LEU A 163 -15.21 -2.85 -10.06
N GLN A 164 -16.49 -2.60 -9.74
CA GLN A 164 -17.36 -3.61 -9.13
C GLN A 164 -17.46 -4.88 -9.98
N ILE A 165 -17.71 -4.75 -11.28
CA ILE A 165 -17.80 -5.90 -12.21
C ILE A 165 -16.51 -6.71 -12.19
N ALA A 166 -15.35 -6.05 -12.23
CA ALA A 166 -14.07 -6.76 -12.21
C ALA A 166 -13.82 -7.50 -10.88
N ILE A 167 -14.23 -6.92 -9.75
CA ILE A 167 -14.06 -7.54 -8.42
C ILE A 167 -15.02 -8.73 -8.21
N GLN A 168 -16.13 -8.81 -8.97
CA GLN A 168 -17.13 -9.88 -8.81
C GLN A 168 -16.56 -11.29 -9.01
N GLN A 169 -15.47 -11.47 -9.76
CA GLN A 169 -14.83 -12.77 -9.93
C GLN A 169 -14.35 -13.39 -8.59
N TYR A 170 -14.07 -12.56 -7.58
CA TYR A 170 -13.66 -12.99 -6.24
C TYR A 170 -14.83 -13.11 -5.26
N ARG A 171 -16.07 -12.91 -5.72
CA ARG A 171 -17.26 -12.99 -4.87
C ARG A 171 -17.40 -14.38 -4.25
N GLY A 172 -17.62 -14.43 -2.95
CA GLY A 172 -17.76 -15.67 -2.18
C GLY A 172 -16.42 -16.28 -1.71
N LYS A 173 -15.29 -15.90 -2.31
CA LYS A 173 -13.94 -16.28 -1.86
C LYS A 173 -13.22 -15.17 -1.11
N MET A 174 -13.57 -13.92 -1.39
CA MET A 174 -13.05 -12.73 -0.74
C MET A 174 -13.96 -12.28 0.41
N THR A 175 -13.37 -12.06 1.59
CA THR A 175 -14.04 -11.44 2.74
C THR A 175 -13.41 -10.08 3.04
N ILE A 176 -14.20 -9.00 3.01
CA ILE A 176 -13.73 -7.65 3.32
C ILE A 176 -13.92 -7.37 4.82
N ILE A 177 -12.81 -7.10 5.51
CA ILE A 177 -12.72 -6.82 6.93
C ILE A 177 -12.30 -5.36 7.09
N TYR A 178 -13.15 -4.59 7.75
CA TYR A 178 -12.76 -3.24 8.18
C TYR A 178 -11.86 -3.37 9.39
N LYS A 179 -10.71 -2.72 9.35
CA LYS A 179 -9.80 -2.59 10.48
C LYS A 179 -9.50 -1.11 10.67
N GLU A 180 -9.90 -0.59 11.83
CA GLU A 180 -9.67 0.82 12.16
C GLU A 180 -8.16 1.09 12.21
N GLY A 181 -7.70 2.13 11.51
CA GLY A 181 -6.26 2.46 11.35
C GLY A 181 -5.49 2.66 12.66
N LYS A 182 -6.19 2.78 13.80
CA LYS A 182 -5.62 2.88 15.16
C LYS A 182 -5.10 1.56 15.75
N SER A 183 -5.33 0.41 15.13
CA SER A 183 -4.84 -0.91 15.62
C SER A 183 -3.34 -1.17 15.34
N HIS A 184 -2.55 -0.15 14.98
CA HIS A 184 -1.09 -0.23 14.81
C HIS A 184 -0.33 0.48 15.95
N THR A 185 -0.66 0.15 17.20
CA THR A 185 0.05 0.59 18.42
C THR A 185 1.44 -0.06 18.59
N ASN A 186 2.18 -0.27 17.50
CA ASN A 186 3.62 -0.53 17.54
C ASN A 186 4.44 0.60 16.86
N ALA A 187 3.77 1.69 16.44
CA ALA A 187 4.45 2.89 15.94
C ALA A 187 3.68 4.21 16.18
N ASP A 188 2.77 4.27 17.16
CA ASP A 188 2.06 5.52 17.52
C ASP A 188 2.84 6.33 18.58
N GLY A 189 4.16 6.46 18.39
CA GLY A 189 5.08 7.10 19.35
C GLY A 189 5.72 8.41 18.88
N LEU A 190 5.57 8.85 17.62
CA LEU A 190 6.38 9.96 17.10
C LEU A 190 5.67 10.95 16.15
N SER A 191 4.38 10.83 15.86
CA SER A 191 3.66 11.79 14.98
C SER A 191 2.61 12.65 15.70
N ARG A 192 2.49 12.53 17.04
CA ARG A 192 1.56 13.33 17.84
C ARG A 192 2.30 14.16 18.89
N TRP A 193 3.01 15.19 18.43
CA TRP A 193 3.35 16.33 19.27
C TRP A 193 2.58 17.56 18.78
N PRO A 194 1.33 17.78 19.23
CA PRO A 194 0.83 19.14 19.30
C PRO A 194 1.63 19.80 20.44
N LEU A 195 2.53 20.72 20.10
CA LEU A 195 3.08 21.62 21.11
C LEU A 195 1.92 22.43 21.69
N ASP A 196 1.86 22.56 23.01
CA ASP A 196 0.87 23.39 23.66
C ASP A 196 1.02 24.85 23.23
N ASN A 197 -0.09 25.50 22.89
CA ASN A 197 -0.13 26.93 22.59
C ASN A 197 0.17 27.74 23.86
N VAL A 198 1.44 28.11 24.04
CA VAL A 198 1.88 29.02 25.09
C VAL A 198 2.13 30.41 24.51
N LYS A 199 1.88 31.46 25.31
CA LYS A 199 1.99 32.88 24.91
C LYS A 199 3.33 33.31 24.28
N SER A 200 4.38 32.49 24.36
CA SER A 200 5.69 32.75 23.75
C SER A 200 5.85 32.24 22.30
N ASN A 201 4.85 31.55 21.74
CA ASN A 201 4.84 31.14 20.33
C ASN A 201 3.46 31.40 19.70
N PRO A 202 3.19 32.62 19.18
CA PRO A 202 1.92 32.93 18.56
C PRO A 202 1.89 32.35 17.13
N ALA A 203 1.05 31.35 16.92
CA ALA A 203 0.51 31.03 15.60
C ALA A 203 -0.89 31.64 15.47
#